data_AF-A0A841BLB8-F1
#
_entry.id   AF-A0A841BLB8-F1
#
_cell.length_a   1.000
_cell.length_b   1.000
_cell.length_c   1.000
_cell.angle_alpha   90.00
_cell.angle_beta   90.00
_cell.angle_gamma   90.00
#
_symmetry.space_group_name_H-M   'P 1'
#
loop_
_entity.id
_entity.type
_entity.pdbx_description
1 polymer ?
#
loop_
_entity_poly.entity_id
_entity_poly.type
_entity_poly.pdbx_seq_one_letter_code
_entity_poly.pdbx_strand_id
1 'polypeptide(L)'
;MIFGSSRKLAKYCDQLEEADGAVAFEEAAQGLWSTAQKASPRDLTPALERCAWLLTSQSVGAGGRFSILCGSLVDLGAEPGSLVVPVADGLLRALDQAVRFRVSWPLASSDPKLPDPEEADEHLRDAVVKLTPVLGGEAAYRAAEGWFSVTNWARPAVTLLQRSPQLWADYPRRAELAAAIAKLVPDIPDLGGVHELLGGEQRPAVVGRHRAA
;
A
#
# COMPACT_ATOMS: atom_id res chain seq x y z
N MET A 1 -21.59 -11.34 -22.64
CA MET A 1 -20.20 -11.80 -22.39
C MET A 1 -19.82 -11.72 -20.89
N ILE A 2 -20.73 -12.06 -19.96
CA ILE A 2 -20.53 -11.79 -18.52
C ILE A 2 -19.65 -12.85 -17.83
N PHE A 3 -19.67 -14.11 -18.29
CA PHE A 3 -18.94 -15.21 -17.64
C PHE A 3 -17.44 -15.28 -17.95
N GLY A 4 -16.95 -14.49 -18.91
CA GLY A 4 -15.56 -14.59 -19.39
C GLY A 4 -14.55 -13.92 -18.46
N SER A 5 -14.93 -12.83 -17.80
CA SER A 5 -14.02 -12.02 -16.98
C SER A 5 -13.72 -12.68 -15.64
N SER A 6 -14.73 -13.21 -14.94
CA SER A 6 -14.56 -13.90 -13.65
C SER A 6 -13.55 -15.06 -13.73
N ARG A 7 -13.66 -15.94 -14.74
CA ARG A 7 -12.72 -17.05 -14.92
C ARG A 7 -11.29 -16.57 -15.19
N LYS A 8 -11.13 -15.48 -15.95
CA LYS A 8 -9.80 -14.91 -16.23
C LYS A 8 -9.19 -14.26 -14.99
N LEU A 9 -9.98 -13.53 -14.21
CA LEU A 9 -9.53 -12.96 -12.93
C LEU A 9 -9.07 -14.07 -11.98
N ALA A 10 -9.87 -15.12 -11.81
CA ALA A 10 -9.51 -16.27 -10.98
C ALA A 10 -8.18 -16.90 -11.44
N LYS A 11 -8.01 -17.11 -12.75
CA LYS A 11 -6.74 -17.62 -13.32
C LYS A 11 -5.54 -16.75 -12.92
N TYR A 12 -5.64 -15.42 -13.03
CA TYR A 12 -4.52 -14.55 -12.66
C TYR A 12 -4.27 -14.52 -11.15
N CYS A 13 -5.30 -14.68 -10.32
CA CYS A 13 -5.12 -14.89 -8.88
C CYS A 13 -4.39 -16.21 -8.59
N ASP A 14 -4.75 -17.32 -9.28
CA ASP A 14 -4.02 -18.59 -9.15
C ASP A 14 -2.54 -18.40 -9.53
N GLN A 15 -2.28 -17.71 -10.65
CA GLN A 15 -0.91 -17.43 -11.11
C GLN A 15 -0.12 -16.53 -10.15
N LEU A 16 -0.77 -15.59 -9.46
CA LEU A 16 -0.13 -14.77 -8.43
C LEU A 16 0.25 -15.61 -7.20
N GLU A 17 -0.60 -16.55 -6.80
CA GLU A 17 -0.34 -17.47 -5.68
C GLU A 17 0.77 -18.47 -6.00
N GLU A 18 0.86 -18.91 -7.25
CA GLU A 18 1.84 -19.89 -7.75
C GLU A 18 3.14 -19.25 -8.28
N ALA A 19 3.23 -17.92 -8.32
CA ALA A 19 4.36 -17.22 -8.92
C ALA A 19 5.69 -17.51 -8.21
N ASP A 20 6.64 -18.10 -8.94
CA ASP A 20 8.02 -18.30 -8.48
C ASP A 20 8.89 -17.12 -8.92
N GLY A 21 8.96 -16.10 -8.06
CA GLY A 21 9.79 -14.92 -8.23
C GLY A 21 9.08 -13.70 -8.83
N ALA A 22 9.81 -12.57 -8.84
CA ALA A 22 9.25 -11.25 -9.14
C ALA A 22 8.69 -11.13 -10.57
N VAL A 23 9.36 -11.70 -11.57
CA VAL A 23 8.93 -11.60 -12.98
C VAL A 23 7.57 -12.28 -13.20
N ALA A 24 7.42 -13.52 -12.74
CA ALA A 24 6.16 -14.26 -12.87
C ALA A 24 5.01 -13.55 -12.12
N PHE A 25 5.32 -13.00 -10.94
CA PHE A 25 4.36 -12.23 -10.15
C PHE A 25 3.92 -10.95 -10.88
N GLU A 26 4.85 -10.18 -11.44
CA GLU A 26 4.57 -8.94 -12.19
C GLU A 26 3.73 -9.22 -13.44
N GLU A 27 4.05 -10.28 -14.19
CA GLU A 27 3.25 -10.70 -15.36
C GLU A 27 1.82 -11.07 -14.96
N ALA A 28 1.65 -11.84 -13.89
CA ALA A 28 0.34 -12.22 -13.38
C ALA A 28 -0.45 -11.00 -12.88
N ALA A 29 0.20 -10.07 -12.17
CA ALA A 29 -0.39 -8.82 -11.72
C ALA A 29 -0.84 -7.93 -12.89
N GLN A 30 -0.03 -7.82 -13.94
CA GLN A 30 -0.38 -7.09 -15.16
C GLN A 30 -1.57 -7.72 -15.89
N GLY A 31 -1.61 -9.06 -15.94
CA GLY A 31 -2.73 -9.82 -16.49
C GLY A 31 -4.03 -9.62 -15.71
N LEU A 32 -3.94 -9.64 -14.38
CA LEU A 32 -5.05 -9.34 -13.48
C LEU A 32 -5.59 -7.93 -13.74
N TRP A 33 -4.71 -6.92 -13.73
CA TRP A 33 -5.08 -5.52 -13.98
C TRP A 33 -5.77 -5.32 -15.33
N SER A 34 -5.19 -5.87 -16.39
CA SER A 34 -5.73 -5.76 -17.75
C SER A 34 -7.12 -6.40 -17.89
N THR A 35 -7.40 -7.43 -17.10
CA THR A 35 -8.70 -8.10 -17.04
C THR A 35 -9.69 -7.32 -16.18
N ALA A 36 -9.24 -6.80 -15.04
CA ALA A 36 -10.05 -6.06 -14.07
C ALA A 36 -10.72 -4.83 -14.68
N GLN A 37 -10.00 -4.08 -15.53
CA GLN A 37 -10.54 -2.89 -16.22
C GLN A 37 -11.79 -3.15 -17.08
N LYS A 38 -12.09 -4.42 -17.40
CA LYS A 38 -13.23 -4.83 -18.23
C LYS A 38 -14.24 -5.70 -17.45
N ALA A 39 -13.98 -5.94 -16.16
CA ALA A 39 -14.79 -6.80 -15.32
C ALA A 39 -15.89 -5.99 -14.63
N SER A 40 -16.94 -6.69 -14.16
CA SER A 40 -17.98 -6.05 -13.36
C SER A 40 -17.54 -5.98 -11.88
N PRO A 41 -18.06 -5.03 -11.08
CA PRO A 41 -17.84 -4.99 -9.62
C PRO A 41 -18.04 -6.34 -8.90
N ARG A 42 -19.05 -7.10 -9.34
CA ARG A 42 -19.37 -8.43 -8.82
C ARG A 42 -18.24 -9.44 -9.06
N ASP A 43 -17.53 -9.34 -10.18
CA ASP A 43 -16.41 -10.23 -10.50
C ASP A 43 -15.11 -9.77 -9.83
N LEU A 44 -14.97 -8.47 -9.59
CA LEU A 44 -13.78 -7.88 -8.95
C LEU A 44 -13.68 -8.21 -7.46
N THR A 45 -14.82 -8.28 -6.75
CA THR A 45 -14.84 -8.50 -5.30
C THR A 45 -14.17 -9.83 -4.90
N PRO A 46 -14.51 -10.99 -5.49
CA PRO A 46 -13.81 -12.25 -5.18
C PRO A 46 -12.32 -12.22 -5.54
N ALA A 47 -11.94 -11.52 -6.62
CA ALA A 47 -10.53 -11.37 -6.98
C ALA A 47 -9.77 -10.55 -5.93
N LEU A 48 -10.39 -9.46 -5.44
CA LEU A 48 -9.81 -8.64 -4.37
C LEU A 48 -9.65 -9.43 -3.07
N GLU A 49 -10.62 -10.26 -2.68
CA GLU A 49 -10.51 -11.12 -1.49
C GLU A 49 -9.27 -12.03 -1.55
N ARG A 50 -9.01 -12.65 -2.71
CA ARG A 50 -7.80 -13.47 -2.92
C ARG A 50 -6.53 -12.64 -2.87
N CYS A 51 -6.53 -11.47 -3.53
CA CYS A 51 -5.38 -10.57 -3.50
C CYS A 51 -5.08 -10.07 -2.08
N ALA A 52 -6.12 -9.75 -1.30
CA ALA A 52 -5.98 -9.31 0.08
C ALA A 52 -5.38 -10.40 0.98
N TRP A 53 -5.75 -11.67 0.77
CA TRP A 53 -5.11 -12.80 1.44
C TRP A 53 -3.62 -12.90 1.08
N LEU A 54 -3.30 -12.87 -0.22
CA LEU A 54 -1.91 -12.95 -0.71
C LEU A 54 -1.05 -11.79 -0.20
N LEU A 55 -1.63 -10.61 -0.04
CA LEU A 55 -0.94 -9.42 0.46
C LEU A 55 -0.35 -9.63 1.86
N THR A 56 -0.99 -10.47 2.69
CA THR A 56 -0.54 -10.74 4.07
C THR A 56 0.78 -11.53 4.13
N SER A 57 1.14 -12.25 3.07
CA SER A 57 2.38 -13.03 3.01
C SER A 57 3.56 -12.28 2.37
N GLN A 58 3.34 -11.06 1.89
CA GLN A 58 4.37 -10.31 1.16
C GLN A 58 5.33 -9.55 2.10
N SER A 59 6.54 -9.30 1.59
CA SER A 59 7.45 -8.31 2.19
C SER A 59 6.84 -6.90 2.13
N VAL A 60 7.42 -5.94 2.85
CA VAL A 60 6.90 -4.56 2.82
C VAL A 60 7.03 -3.94 1.43
N GLY A 61 8.11 -4.24 0.71
CA GLY A 61 8.36 -3.72 -0.63
C GLY A 61 7.45 -4.33 -1.68
N ALA A 62 7.45 -5.66 -1.79
CA ALA A 62 6.60 -6.38 -2.74
C ALA A 62 5.11 -6.12 -2.45
N GLY A 63 4.73 -6.19 -1.17
CA GLY A 63 3.38 -5.91 -0.71
C GLY A 63 2.95 -4.46 -1.00
N GLY A 64 3.84 -3.48 -0.82
CA GLY A 64 3.54 -2.08 -1.11
C GLY A 64 3.12 -1.89 -2.57
N ARG A 65 3.92 -2.38 -3.52
CA ARG A 65 3.58 -2.29 -4.96
C ARG A 65 2.29 -3.04 -5.30
N PHE A 66 2.12 -4.25 -4.76
CA PHE A 66 0.93 -5.07 -5.01
C PHE A 66 -0.34 -4.46 -4.38
N SER A 67 -0.21 -3.77 -3.25
CA SER A 67 -1.33 -3.12 -2.57
C SER A 67 -1.94 -1.98 -3.41
N ILE A 68 -1.15 -1.31 -4.26
CA ILE A 68 -1.65 -0.30 -5.22
C ILE A 68 -2.62 -0.94 -6.22
N LEU A 69 -2.29 -2.12 -6.74
CA LEU A 69 -3.20 -2.86 -7.61
C LEU A 69 -4.49 -3.21 -6.88
N CYS A 70 -4.39 -3.69 -5.63
CA CYS A 70 -5.57 -4.01 -4.81
C CYS A 70 -6.46 -2.78 -4.56
N GLY A 71 -5.87 -1.62 -4.23
CA GLY A 71 -6.59 -0.35 -4.11
C GLY A 71 -7.26 0.05 -5.44
N SER A 72 -6.59 -0.18 -6.55
CA SER A 72 -7.15 0.10 -7.88
C SER A 72 -8.35 -0.79 -8.21
N LEU A 73 -8.44 -2.02 -7.69
CA LEU A 73 -9.64 -2.86 -7.81
C LEU A 73 -10.83 -2.25 -7.05
N VAL A 74 -10.59 -1.63 -5.88
CA VAL A 74 -11.62 -0.88 -5.13
C VAL A 74 -12.10 0.33 -5.92
N ASP A 75 -11.19 1.06 -6.57
CA ASP A 75 -11.56 2.18 -7.45
C ASP A 75 -12.41 1.73 -8.65
N LEU A 76 -12.23 0.49 -9.13
CA LEU A 76 -13.07 -0.13 -10.16
C LEU A 76 -14.40 -0.70 -9.62
N GLY A 77 -14.65 -0.60 -8.31
CA GLY A 77 -15.91 -0.97 -7.67
C GLY A 77 -15.89 -2.30 -6.92
N ALA A 78 -14.74 -2.92 -6.67
CA ALA A 78 -14.67 -4.06 -5.75
C ALA A 78 -15.04 -3.64 -4.31
N GLU A 79 -15.70 -4.52 -3.55
CA GLU A 79 -16.01 -4.27 -2.15
C GLU A 79 -14.73 -4.27 -1.28
N PRO A 80 -14.42 -3.20 -0.54
CA PRO A 80 -13.11 -3.01 0.07
C PRO A 80 -12.86 -3.82 1.34
N GLY A 81 -13.90 -4.46 1.92
CA GLY A 81 -13.86 -5.01 3.27
C GLY A 81 -12.69 -5.95 3.57
N SER A 82 -12.34 -6.83 2.63
CA SER A 82 -11.23 -7.78 2.79
C SER A 82 -9.85 -7.12 2.76
N LEU A 83 -9.72 -5.94 2.14
CA LEU A 83 -8.45 -5.23 1.96
C LEU A 83 -8.08 -4.32 3.15
N VAL A 84 -9.07 -3.93 3.96
CA VAL A 84 -8.88 -2.90 5.01
C VAL A 84 -7.80 -3.28 6.01
N VAL A 85 -7.88 -4.46 6.61
CA VAL A 85 -6.92 -4.91 7.63
C VAL A 85 -5.53 -5.15 7.03
N PRO A 86 -5.38 -5.90 5.90
CA PRO A 86 -4.07 -6.08 5.26
C PRO A 86 -3.34 -4.77 4.91
N VAL A 87 -4.07 -3.76 4.42
CA VAL A 87 -3.48 -2.45 4.11
C VAL A 87 -3.10 -1.69 5.38
N ALA A 88 -3.94 -1.68 6.41
CA ALA A 88 -3.62 -1.01 7.67
C ALA A 88 -2.37 -1.60 8.35
N ASP A 89 -2.29 -2.94 8.43
CA ASP A 89 -1.15 -3.63 9.03
C ASP A 89 0.11 -3.50 8.18
N GLY A 90 -0.01 -3.58 6.85
CA GLY A 90 1.11 -3.37 5.92
C GLY A 90 1.66 -1.94 5.98
N LEU A 91 0.79 -0.94 6.01
CA LEU A 91 1.17 0.46 6.17
C LEU A 91 1.86 0.70 7.51
N LEU A 92 1.33 0.16 8.63
CA LEU A 92 1.96 0.32 9.94
C LEU A 92 3.37 -0.30 9.96
N ARG A 93 3.54 -1.50 9.39
CA ARG A 93 4.86 -2.13 9.23
C ARG A 93 5.82 -1.26 8.41
N ALA A 94 5.35 -0.69 7.30
CA ALA A 94 6.16 0.18 6.46
C ALA A 94 6.58 1.46 7.20
N LEU A 95 5.65 2.09 7.94
CA LEU A 95 5.91 3.26 8.76
C LEU A 95 6.93 2.97 9.86
N ASP A 96 6.79 1.88 10.60
CA ASP A 96 7.74 1.49 11.65
C ASP A 96 9.15 1.28 11.10
N GLN A 97 9.26 0.65 9.93
CA GLN A 97 10.53 0.46 9.23
C GLN A 97 11.11 1.77 8.70
N ALA A 98 10.28 2.64 8.11
CA ALA A 98 10.68 3.96 7.63
C ALA A 98 11.14 4.89 8.78
N VAL A 99 10.50 4.82 9.96
CA VAL A 99 10.97 5.54 11.15
C VAL A 99 12.36 5.05 11.57
N ARG A 100 12.61 3.74 11.54
CA ARG A 100 13.94 3.19 11.84
C ARG A 100 14.98 3.68 10.84
N PHE A 101 14.63 3.73 9.55
CA PHE A 101 15.49 4.29 8.52
C PHE A 101 15.86 5.74 8.83
N ARG A 102 14.86 6.59 9.02
CA ARG A 102 15.02 8.02 9.31
C ARG A 102 15.94 8.27 10.51
N VAL A 103 15.75 7.53 11.60
CA VAL A 103 16.55 7.68 12.83
C VAL A 103 17.98 7.19 12.65
N SER A 104 18.19 6.17 11.81
CA SER A 104 19.50 5.53 11.64
C SER A 104 20.35 6.19 10.55
N TRP A 105 19.72 6.86 9.59
CA TRP A 105 20.41 7.48 8.46
C TRP A 105 21.53 8.45 8.87
N PRO A 106 21.34 9.37 9.84
CA PRO A 106 22.41 10.29 10.28
C PRO A 106 23.60 9.60 10.96
N LEU A 107 23.43 8.35 11.42
CA LEU A 107 24.49 7.54 12.01
C LEU A 107 25.24 6.71 10.97
N ALA A 108 24.57 6.41 9.86
CA ALA A 108 25.03 5.53 8.78
C ALA A 108 25.65 6.29 7.61
N SER A 109 25.25 7.55 7.40
CA SER A 109 25.63 8.38 6.26
C SER A 109 26.28 9.68 6.74
N SER A 110 27.34 10.11 6.06
CA SER A 110 27.89 11.46 6.22
C SER A 110 27.04 12.53 5.53
N ASP A 111 26.10 12.13 4.67
CA ASP A 111 25.14 13.03 4.03
C ASP A 111 23.94 13.26 4.97
N PRO A 112 23.68 14.52 5.40
CA PRO A 112 22.54 14.83 6.24
C PRO A 112 21.20 14.71 5.50
N LYS A 113 21.18 14.68 4.17
CA LYS A 113 19.96 14.58 3.38
C LYS A 113 19.50 13.12 3.31
N LEU A 114 18.21 12.89 3.58
CA LEU A 114 17.56 11.60 3.36
C LEU A 114 17.36 11.37 1.85
N PRO A 115 17.52 10.13 1.34
CA PRO A 115 17.17 9.81 -0.03
C PRO A 115 15.67 9.97 -0.26
N ASP A 116 15.28 10.31 -1.48
CA ASP A 116 13.88 10.41 -1.86
C ASP A 116 13.21 9.02 -1.74
N PRO A 117 12.11 8.88 -0.97
CA PRO A 117 11.42 7.60 -0.82
C PRO A 117 10.83 7.04 -2.14
N GLU A 118 10.67 7.83 -3.20
CA GLU A 118 10.19 7.33 -4.50
C GLU A 118 11.31 6.77 -5.40
N GLU A 119 12.58 7.02 -5.09
CA GLU A 119 13.75 6.63 -5.92
C GLU A 119 14.36 5.28 -5.48
N ALA A 120 13.49 4.28 -5.24
CA ALA A 120 13.88 2.99 -4.70
C ALA A 120 14.91 2.24 -5.56
N ASP A 121 14.71 2.22 -6.89
CA ASP A 121 15.54 1.46 -7.82
C ASP A 121 16.98 1.98 -7.87
N GLU A 122 17.18 3.27 -7.61
CA GLU A 122 18.48 3.93 -7.63
C GLU A 122 19.18 3.82 -6.27
N HIS A 123 18.41 3.92 -5.17
CA HIS A 123 18.99 4.16 -3.84
C HIS A 123 18.86 3.01 -2.84
N LEU A 124 17.99 2.02 -3.05
CA LEU A 124 17.75 0.96 -2.06
C LEU A 124 19.04 0.21 -1.70
N ARG A 125 19.81 -0.26 -2.69
CA ARG A 125 21.03 -1.04 -2.45
C ARG A 125 22.07 -0.24 -1.67
N ASP A 126 22.33 1.00 -2.09
CA ASP A 126 23.28 1.90 -1.43
C ASP A 126 22.86 2.18 0.02
N ALA A 127 21.57 2.45 0.24
CA ALA A 127 21.06 2.70 1.57
C ALA A 127 21.22 1.49 2.51
N VAL A 128 20.99 0.26 2.01
CA VAL A 128 21.24 -0.96 2.78
C VAL A 128 22.72 -1.11 3.13
N VAL A 129 23.64 -0.85 2.19
CA VAL A 129 25.08 -0.90 2.45
C VAL A 129 25.46 0.09 3.56
N LYS A 130 24.97 1.33 3.48
CA LYS A 130 25.24 2.39 4.48
C LYS A 130 24.68 2.05 5.86
N LEU A 131 23.47 1.48 5.92
CA LEU A 131 22.81 1.15 7.20
C LEU A 131 23.36 -0.11 7.87
N THR A 132 23.98 -1.02 7.11
CA THR A 132 24.45 -2.32 7.62
C THR A 132 25.40 -2.21 8.81
N PRO A 133 26.40 -1.31 8.84
CA PRO A 133 27.27 -1.13 10.02
C PRO A 133 26.54 -0.69 11.30
N VAL A 134 25.37 -0.04 11.18
CA VAL A 134 24.62 0.50 12.32
C VAL A 134 23.53 -0.48 12.79
N LEU A 135 22.86 -1.15 11.86
CA LEU A 135 21.68 -1.98 12.13
C LEU A 135 21.91 -3.49 11.96
N GLY A 136 22.97 -3.89 11.25
CA GLY A 136 23.12 -5.26 10.73
C GLY A 136 22.31 -5.50 9.45
N GLY A 137 22.70 -6.52 8.68
CA GLY A 137 22.23 -6.68 7.29
C GLY A 137 20.71 -6.80 7.12
N GLU A 138 20.05 -7.67 7.88
CA GLU A 138 18.60 -7.86 7.75
C GLU A 138 17.79 -6.64 8.22
N ALA A 139 18.18 -6.04 9.35
CA ALA A 139 17.50 -4.86 9.86
C ALA A 139 17.74 -3.63 8.98
N ALA A 140 18.94 -3.49 8.41
CA ALA A 140 19.25 -2.47 7.40
C ALA A 140 18.37 -2.63 6.14
N TYR A 141 18.23 -3.86 5.64
CA TYR A 141 17.35 -4.16 4.51
C TYR A 141 15.91 -3.77 4.83
N ARG A 142 15.36 -4.23 5.96
CA ARG A 142 13.97 -3.91 6.34
C ARG A 142 13.74 -2.41 6.54
N ALA A 143 14.68 -1.70 7.15
CA ALA A 143 14.56 -0.25 7.32
C ALA A 143 14.51 0.47 5.97
N ALA A 144 15.43 0.14 5.06
CA ALA A 144 15.45 0.71 3.71
C ALA A 144 14.19 0.34 2.93
N GLU A 145 13.79 -0.93 2.95
CA GLU A 145 12.55 -1.41 2.31
C GLU A 145 11.33 -0.60 2.78
N GLY A 146 11.19 -0.36 4.09
CA GLY A 146 10.11 0.46 4.63
C GLY A 146 10.13 1.89 4.12
N TRP A 147 11.29 2.56 4.14
CA TRP A 147 11.44 3.93 3.66
C TRP A 147 10.97 4.08 2.20
N PHE A 148 11.45 3.19 1.32
CA PHE A 148 11.16 3.24 -0.11
C PHE A 148 9.79 2.65 -0.50
N SER A 149 8.99 2.19 0.47
CA SER A 149 7.70 1.53 0.19
C SER A 149 6.51 2.18 0.91
N VAL A 150 6.76 3.09 1.85
CA VAL A 150 5.70 3.65 2.70
C VAL A 150 4.64 4.41 1.88
N THR A 151 5.03 5.12 0.83
CA THR A 151 4.10 5.83 -0.06
C THR A 151 3.24 4.85 -0.87
N ASN A 152 3.79 3.70 -1.26
CA ASN A 152 3.03 2.65 -1.95
C ASN A 152 1.93 2.05 -1.08
N TRP A 153 2.15 1.94 0.24
CA TRP A 153 1.11 1.52 1.19
C TRP A 153 0.12 2.64 1.55
N ALA A 154 0.57 3.89 1.56
CA ALA A 154 -0.29 5.03 1.86
C ALA A 154 -1.37 5.23 0.79
N ARG A 155 -1.04 5.04 -0.49
CA ARG A 155 -1.97 5.19 -1.62
C ARG A 155 -3.26 4.36 -1.48
N PRO A 156 -3.22 3.01 -1.30
CA PRO A 156 -4.44 2.24 -1.11
C PRO A 156 -5.14 2.55 0.22
N ALA A 157 -4.43 2.98 1.27
CA ALA A 157 -5.08 3.43 2.50
C ALA A 157 -5.94 4.69 2.24
N VAL A 158 -5.42 5.66 1.47
CA VAL A 158 -6.18 6.82 1.01
C VAL A 158 -7.39 6.39 0.19
N THR A 159 -7.23 5.48 -0.78
CA THR A 159 -8.35 4.95 -1.58
C THR A 159 -9.43 4.34 -0.67
N LEU A 160 -9.05 3.47 0.26
CA LEU A 160 -9.99 2.81 1.17
C LEU A 160 -10.76 3.82 2.02
N LEU A 161 -10.08 4.80 2.60
CA LEU A 161 -10.70 5.85 3.39
C LEU A 161 -11.63 6.69 2.50
N GLN A 162 -11.18 7.18 1.34
CA GLN A 162 -12.01 8.02 0.47
C GLN A 162 -13.26 7.30 -0.06
N ARG A 163 -13.15 6.00 -0.38
CA ARG A 163 -14.24 5.21 -0.96
C ARG A 163 -15.20 4.63 0.07
N SER A 164 -14.79 4.53 1.33
CA SER A 164 -15.61 3.97 2.41
C SER A 164 -15.61 4.87 3.64
N PRO A 165 -16.40 5.97 3.62
CA PRO A 165 -16.52 6.88 4.77
C PRO A 165 -16.93 6.19 6.08
N GLN A 166 -17.65 5.08 5.99
CA GLN A 166 -18.02 4.25 7.14
C GLN A 166 -16.81 3.64 7.87
N LEU A 167 -15.66 3.52 7.21
CA LEU A 167 -14.43 2.98 7.81
C LEU A 167 -13.64 4.02 8.61
N TRP A 168 -13.98 5.32 8.56
CA TRP A 168 -13.11 6.35 9.13
C TRP A 168 -12.94 6.27 10.63
N ALA A 169 -14.04 6.09 11.36
CA ALA A 169 -14.01 6.03 12.82
C ALA A 169 -13.31 4.76 13.32
N ASP A 170 -13.58 3.64 12.65
CA ASP A 170 -13.18 2.30 13.06
C ASP A 170 -12.04 1.74 12.20
N TYR A 171 -11.27 2.60 11.52
CA TYR A 171 -10.16 2.15 10.68
C TYR A 171 -9.14 1.42 11.56
N PRO A 172 -8.72 0.19 11.20
CA PRO A 172 -7.78 -0.57 12.01
C PRO A 172 -6.50 0.22 12.26
N ARG A 173 -5.98 0.14 13.49
CA ARG A 173 -4.73 0.80 13.89
C ARG A 173 -4.73 2.33 13.73
N ARG A 174 -5.90 2.99 13.59
CA ARG A 174 -6.00 4.43 13.30
C ARG A 174 -5.07 5.30 14.15
N ALA A 175 -5.09 5.14 15.47
CA ALA A 175 -4.25 5.93 16.38
C ALA A 175 -2.75 5.64 16.20
N GLU A 176 -2.39 4.36 16.02
CA GLU A 176 -1.00 3.92 15.80
C GLU A 176 -0.47 4.47 14.47
N LEU A 177 -1.26 4.37 13.40
CA LEU A 177 -0.96 4.90 12.07
C LEU A 177 -0.80 6.42 12.10
N ALA A 178 -1.75 7.16 12.68
CA ALA A 178 -1.67 8.62 12.78
C ALA A 178 -0.40 9.07 13.52
N ALA A 179 -0.08 8.42 14.65
CA ALA A 179 1.12 8.72 15.41
C ALA A 179 2.42 8.39 14.65
N ALA A 180 2.45 7.31 13.88
CA ALA A 180 3.61 6.93 13.08
C ALA A 180 3.80 7.84 11.86
N ILE A 181 2.72 8.17 11.16
CA ILE A 181 2.71 9.10 10.01
C ILE A 181 3.22 10.49 10.44
N ALA A 182 2.75 11.01 11.58
CA ALA A 182 3.17 12.32 12.08
C ALA A 182 4.69 12.46 12.27
N LYS A 183 5.42 11.35 12.49
CA LYS A 183 6.88 11.33 12.62
C LYS A 183 7.61 11.46 11.28
N LEU A 184 6.93 11.16 10.16
CA LEU A 184 7.50 11.05 8.83
C LEU A 184 6.99 12.12 7.86
N VAL A 185 5.83 12.74 8.10
CA VAL A 185 5.27 13.82 7.24
C VAL A 185 6.28 14.94 6.92
N PRO A 186 7.14 15.41 7.84
CA PRO A 186 8.12 16.45 7.50
C PRO A 186 9.11 16.04 6.40
N ASP A 187 9.41 14.74 6.28
CA ASP A 187 10.39 14.20 5.34
C ASP A 187 9.72 13.51 4.14
N ILE A 188 8.45 13.10 4.28
CA ILE A 188 7.63 12.43 3.25
C ILE A 188 6.26 13.13 3.18
N PRO A 189 6.17 14.28 2.47
CA PRO A 189 4.94 15.08 2.41
C PRO A 189 3.73 14.32 1.87
N ASP A 190 3.94 13.32 1.02
CA ASP A 190 2.89 12.49 0.42
C ASP A 190 2.08 11.67 1.45
N LEU A 191 2.60 11.51 2.68
CA LEU A 191 1.83 10.92 3.77
C LEU A 191 0.77 11.87 4.35
N GLY A 192 0.79 13.15 3.97
CA GLY A 192 -0.15 14.16 4.45
C GLY A 192 -1.62 13.80 4.18
N GLY A 193 -1.91 13.26 2.99
CA GLY A 193 -3.30 12.89 2.63
C GLY A 193 -3.89 11.81 3.54
N VAL A 194 -3.13 10.76 3.85
CA VAL A 194 -3.58 9.72 4.80
C VAL A 194 -3.61 10.25 6.23
N HIS A 195 -2.68 11.13 6.62
CA HIS A 195 -2.67 11.76 7.93
C HIS A 195 -3.94 12.58 8.18
N GLU A 196 -4.36 13.39 7.21
CA GLU A 196 -5.58 14.21 7.28
C GLU A 196 -6.84 13.35 7.38
N LEU A 197 -6.94 12.30 6.55
CA LEU A 197 -8.07 11.38 6.56
C LEU A 197 -8.18 10.59 7.87
N LEU A 198 -7.04 10.21 8.47
CA LEU A 198 -7.02 9.56 9.78
C LEU A 198 -7.25 10.56 10.92
N GLY A 199 -6.84 11.81 10.80
CA GLY A 199 -7.00 12.84 11.83
C GLY A 199 -8.37 13.53 11.84
N GLY A 200 -9.10 13.48 10.74
CA GLY A 200 -10.33 14.26 10.54
C GLY A 200 -11.48 13.88 11.46
N GLU A 201 -11.90 14.84 12.30
CA GLU A 201 -13.27 14.98 12.81
C GLU A 201 -14.27 15.40 11.70
N GLN A 202 -13.80 15.66 10.48
CA GLN A 202 -14.62 16.19 9.40
C GLN A 202 -15.35 15.09 8.64
N ARG A 203 -16.63 14.87 8.98
CA ARG A 203 -17.61 14.43 7.98
C ARG A 203 -17.56 15.42 6.80
N PRO A 204 -17.27 15.03 5.55
CA PRO A 204 -17.71 15.82 4.44
C PRO A 204 -19.23 15.83 4.57
N ALA A 205 -19.79 17.02 4.75
CA ALA A 205 -21.20 17.22 4.50
C ALA A 205 -21.44 16.64 3.11
N VAL A 206 -22.21 15.57 3.03
CA VAL A 206 -22.66 15.02 1.75
C VAL A 206 -23.43 16.16 1.09
N VAL A 207 -22.76 16.90 0.21
CA VAL A 207 -23.41 17.89 -0.64
C VAL A 207 -24.23 17.06 -1.59
N GLY A 208 -25.47 16.80 -1.19
CA GLY A 208 -26.47 16.16 -2.02
C GLY A 208 -26.58 16.96 -3.30
N ARG A 209 -25.96 16.46 -4.38
CA ARG A 209 -26.32 16.87 -5.72
C ARG A 209 -27.71 16.29 -5.99
N HIS A 210 -28.74 16.96 -5.48
CA HIS A 210 -30.06 16.91 -6.09
C HIS A 210 -29.89 17.41 -7.53
N ARG A 211 -29.76 16.47 -8.47
CA ARG A 211 -30.24 16.72 -9.83
C ARG A 211 -31.74 16.49 -9.78
N ALA A 212 -32.47 17.61 -9.68
CA ALA A 212 -33.88 17.67 -9.97
C ALA A 212 -34.11 17.41 -11.48
N ALA A 213 -35.15 16.62 -11.74
CA ALA A 213 -35.93 16.43 -12.98
C ALA A 213 -35.18 16.29 -14.32
#